data_AF-A0A916RUU7-F1
#
_entry.id   AF-A0A916RUU7-F1
#
_cell.length_a   1.000
_cell.length_b   1.000
_cell.length_c   1.000
_cell.angle_alpha   90.00
_cell.angle_beta   90.00
_cell.angle_gamma   90.00
#
_symmetry.space_group_name_H-M   'P 1'
#
loop_
_entity.id
_entity.type
_entity.pdbx_description
1 polymer ?
#
loop_
_entity_poly.entity_id
_entity_poly.type
_entity_poly.pdbx_seq_one_letter_code
_entity_poly.pdbx_strand_id
1 'polypeptide(L)'
;MTQFIAHTAANNQRKNLASQKDPLQEPEIRLTTRKTPQQIREIIAVAENFPLERIIRRYIADKCVDPEVAASHARELKRFLALSAIYDGPLAMRGPVDDFWHTFLLFTEQYHSFCNDVAGTFLHHVPHADDAPSCRSATDTTRFNLAYAATFGQAPDAALWPEAGYSPCLICLALCGSHNCSVTAGTAL
;
A
#
# COMPACT_ATOMS: atom_id res chain seq x y z
N MET A 1 -65.76 -22.87 49.80
CA MET A 1 -65.91 -21.55 49.15
C MET A 1 -64.79 -20.70 49.72
N THR A 2 -63.68 -20.43 49.03
CA THR A 2 -63.59 -19.61 47.82
C THR A 2 -62.23 -19.89 47.14
N GLN A 3 -62.23 -19.93 45.81
CA GLN A 3 -61.05 -20.01 44.92
C GLN A 3 -60.04 -18.89 45.16
N PHE A 4 -58.75 -19.19 44.97
CA PHE A 4 -57.87 -18.33 44.16
C PHE A 4 -56.77 -19.19 43.52
N ILE A 5 -56.81 -19.26 42.18
CA ILE A 5 -55.81 -19.91 41.33
C ILE A 5 -54.68 -18.89 41.13
N ALA A 6 -53.49 -19.19 41.64
CA ALA A 6 -52.27 -18.46 41.27
C ALA A 6 -51.85 -18.95 39.88
N HIS A 7 -52.20 -18.18 38.85
CA HIS A 7 -51.79 -18.43 37.48
C HIS A 7 -50.33 -18.02 37.26
N THR A 8 -49.63 -18.88 36.55
CA THR A 8 -48.22 -18.88 36.14
C THR A 8 -47.74 -17.56 35.55
N ALA A 9 -46.77 -16.90 36.19
CA ALA A 9 -45.98 -15.81 35.62
C ALA A 9 -44.49 -16.16 35.65
N ALA A 10 -44.10 -17.16 34.85
CA ALA A 10 -42.71 -17.57 34.74
C ALA A 10 -42.40 -18.07 33.33
N ASN A 11 -42.66 -17.27 32.30
CA ASN A 11 -42.03 -17.53 31.00
C ASN A 11 -42.10 -16.33 30.05
N ASN A 12 -41.29 -15.28 30.27
CA ASN A 12 -41.02 -14.35 29.16
C ASN A 12 -39.70 -13.56 29.22
N GLN A 13 -38.67 -14.07 29.91
CA GLN A 13 -37.35 -13.40 29.98
C GLN A 13 -36.16 -14.21 29.43
N ARG A 14 -36.39 -15.21 28.58
CA ARG A 14 -35.29 -16.00 27.96
C ARG A 14 -35.31 -16.02 26.42
N LYS A 15 -35.72 -14.92 25.79
CA LYS A 15 -35.56 -14.74 24.34
C LYS A 15 -35.22 -13.30 24.00
N ASN A 16 -34.12 -12.78 24.52
CA ASN A 16 -33.46 -11.61 23.93
C ASN A 16 -32.01 -11.42 24.40
N LEU A 17 -31.21 -12.50 24.41
CA LEU A 17 -29.77 -12.44 24.66
C LEU A 17 -28.98 -13.02 23.48
N ALA A 18 -29.39 -12.68 22.27
CA ALA A 18 -28.61 -12.91 21.08
C ALA A 18 -28.81 -11.71 20.15
N SER A 19 -27.70 -11.08 19.75
CA SER A 19 -27.63 -9.96 18.80
C SER A 19 -27.79 -8.55 19.37
N GLN A 20 -26.95 -8.19 20.35
CA GLN A 20 -26.30 -6.88 20.28
C GLN A 20 -24.88 -7.14 19.74
N LYS A 21 -24.70 -6.98 18.43
CA LYS A 21 -23.35 -6.74 17.90
C LYS A 21 -22.95 -5.35 18.37
N ASP A 22 -21.81 -5.25 19.05
CA ASP A 22 -21.20 -3.99 19.42
C ASP A 22 -21.07 -3.10 18.17
N PRO A 23 -21.64 -1.87 18.15
CA PRO A 23 -21.64 -1.01 16.97
C PRO A 23 -20.25 -0.51 16.53
N LEU A 24 -19.20 -0.77 17.31
CA LEU A 24 -17.86 -0.19 17.09
C LEU A 24 -16.75 -1.21 16.82
N GLN A 25 -17.05 -2.50 16.68
CA GLN A 25 -16.00 -3.46 16.37
C GLN A 25 -15.73 -3.48 14.86
N GLU A 26 -14.87 -2.56 14.41
CA GLU A 26 -14.29 -2.62 13.07
C GLU A 26 -13.73 -4.03 12.83
N PRO A 27 -13.97 -4.63 11.65
CA PRO A 27 -13.49 -5.98 11.39
C PRO A 27 -11.96 -6.00 11.51
N GLU A 28 -11.44 -6.88 12.37
CA GLU A 28 -10.01 -7.02 12.60
C GLU A 28 -9.32 -7.39 11.27
N ILE A 29 -8.52 -6.46 10.74
CA ILE A 29 -7.83 -6.64 9.46
C ILE A 29 -6.69 -7.64 9.66
N ARG A 30 -6.93 -8.89 9.27
CA ARG A 30 -5.93 -9.96 9.38
C ARG A 30 -5.14 -10.13 8.10
N LEU A 31 -3.81 -10.15 8.23
CA LEU A 31 -2.93 -10.58 7.15
C LEU A 31 -3.03 -12.09 6.94
N THR A 32 -3.19 -12.50 5.69
CA THR A 32 -3.18 -13.92 5.30
C THR A 32 -2.16 -14.12 4.19
N THR A 33 -1.48 -15.26 4.20
CA THR A 33 -0.49 -15.63 3.18
C THR A 33 -0.48 -17.15 3.03
N ARG A 34 -0.30 -17.62 1.80
CA ARG A 34 -0.03 -19.03 1.50
C ARG A 34 1.47 -19.36 1.44
N LYS A 35 2.35 -18.37 1.63
CA LYS A 35 3.80 -18.52 1.52
C LYS A 35 4.41 -18.98 2.86
N THR A 36 5.38 -19.88 2.80
CA THR A 36 6.19 -20.25 3.97
C THR A 36 7.21 -19.15 4.30
N PRO A 37 7.76 -19.10 5.53
CA PRO A 37 8.79 -18.13 5.89
C PRO A 37 10.03 -18.14 4.98
N GLN A 38 10.41 -19.31 4.45
CA GLN A 38 11.53 -19.42 3.50
C GLN A 38 11.18 -18.77 2.16
N GLN A 39 10.00 -19.06 1.60
CA GLN A 39 9.54 -18.44 0.36
C GLN A 39 9.42 -16.92 0.50
N ILE A 40 8.97 -16.42 1.67
CA ILE A 40 8.91 -14.97 1.93
C ILE A 40 10.31 -14.35 1.82
N ARG A 41 11.33 -14.95 2.46
CA ARG A 41 12.71 -14.46 2.37
C ARG A 41 13.23 -14.47 0.93
N GLU A 42 12.93 -15.53 0.18
CA GLU A 42 13.33 -15.64 -1.24
C GLU A 42 12.66 -14.56 -2.10
N ILE A 43 11.35 -14.35 -1.96
CA ILE A 43 10.61 -13.30 -2.68
C ILE A 43 11.21 -11.93 -2.40
N ILE A 44 11.51 -11.62 -1.14
CA ILE A 44 12.13 -10.35 -0.75
C ILE A 44 13.51 -10.22 -1.39
N ALA A 45 14.35 -11.26 -1.27
CA ALA A 45 15.70 -11.23 -1.83
C ALA A 45 15.70 -11.07 -3.36
N VAL A 46 14.82 -11.76 -4.07
CA VAL A 46 14.68 -11.63 -5.53
C VAL A 46 14.21 -10.22 -5.89
N ALA A 47 13.18 -9.71 -5.21
CA ALA A 47 12.67 -8.37 -5.45
C ALA A 47 13.75 -7.31 -5.20
N GLU A 48 14.41 -7.32 -4.04
CA GLU A 48 15.41 -6.32 -3.64
C GLU A 48 16.63 -6.27 -4.57
N ASN A 49 17.05 -7.41 -5.12
CA ASN A 49 18.18 -7.51 -6.04
C ASN A 49 17.81 -7.30 -7.52
N PHE A 50 16.52 -7.13 -7.85
CA PHE A 50 16.12 -6.93 -9.24
C PHE A 50 16.68 -5.60 -9.79
N PRO A 51 17.35 -5.61 -10.97
CA PRO A 51 17.99 -4.44 -11.55
C PRO A 51 16.95 -3.45 -12.11
N LEU A 52 17.07 -2.18 -11.73
CA LEU A 52 16.14 -1.12 -12.15
C LEU A 52 16.84 0.12 -12.73
N GLU A 53 18.13 0.02 -13.10
CA GLU A 53 18.96 1.18 -13.44
C GLU A 53 18.46 1.93 -14.68
N ARG A 54 17.83 1.22 -15.63
CA ARG A 54 17.22 1.84 -16.82
C ARG A 54 15.93 2.60 -16.46
N ILE A 55 15.13 2.03 -15.57
CA ILE A 55 13.87 2.62 -15.09
C ILE A 55 14.17 3.86 -14.26
N ILE A 56 15.13 3.76 -13.32
CA ILE A 56 15.57 4.89 -12.48
C ILE A 56 16.04 6.06 -13.35
N ARG A 57 16.88 5.80 -14.35
CA ARG A 57 17.35 6.83 -15.29
C ARG A 57 16.19 7.50 -16.05
N ARG A 58 15.22 6.71 -16.51
CA ARG A 58 14.04 7.22 -17.18
C ARG A 58 13.18 8.06 -16.24
N TYR A 59 12.94 7.58 -15.02
CA TYR A 59 12.17 8.27 -13.99
C TYR A 59 12.77 9.62 -13.62
N ILE A 60 14.09 9.68 -13.41
CA ILE A 60 14.82 10.93 -13.15
C ILE A 60 14.64 11.93 -14.31
N ALA A 61 14.79 11.47 -15.55
CA ALA A 61 14.64 12.33 -16.72
C ALA A 61 13.21 12.87 -16.88
N ASP A 62 12.20 12.04 -16.66
CA ASP A 62 10.80 12.41 -16.88
C ASP A 62 10.20 13.24 -15.74
N LYS A 63 10.61 12.98 -14.50
CA LYS A 63 10.03 13.59 -13.30
C LYS A 63 10.93 14.63 -12.63
N CYS A 64 12.16 14.81 -13.14
CA CYS A 64 13.17 15.73 -12.59
C CYS A 64 13.44 15.53 -11.09
N VAL A 65 13.51 14.26 -10.65
CA VAL A 65 13.70 13.87 -9.25
C VAL A 65 15.19 13.64 -8.98
N ASP A 66 15.64 13.99 -7.78
CA ASP A 66 17.00 13.71 -7.32
C ASP A 66 17.35 12.20 -7.40
N PRO A 67 18.57 11.79 -7.80
CA PRO A 67 18.93 10.39 -7.93
C PRO A 67 18.77 9.54 -6.66
N GLU A 68 19.03 10.08 -5.48
CA GLU A 68 18.88 9.37 -4.21
C GLU A 68 17.41 9.16 -3.85
N VAL A 69 16.58 10.17 -4.14
CA VAL A 69 15.13 10.09 -3.97
C VAL A 69 14.54 9.06 -4.95
N ALA A 70 14.96 9.08 -6.22
CA ALA A 70 14.54 8.10 -7.22
C ALA A 70 14.94 6.66 -6.85
N ALA A 71 16.14 6.48 -6.29
CA ALA A 71 16.57 5.18 -5.77
C ALA A 71 15.72 4.72 -4.58
N SER A 72 15.30 5.65 -3.70
CA SER A 72 14.37 5.35 -2.61
C SER A 72 12.98 4.96 -3.12
N HIS A 73 12.43 5.63 -4.14
CA HIS A 73 11.16 5.23 -4.77
C HIS A 73 11.26 3.82 -5.38
N ALA A 74 12.35 3.53 -6.10
CA ALA A 74 12.60 2.21 -6.69
C ALA A 74 12.66 1.11 -5.62
N ARG A 75 13.35 1.37 -4.50
CA ARG A 75 13.41 0.43 -3.36
C ARG A 75 12.03 0.18 -2.76
N GLU A 76 11.26 1.23 -2.51
CA GLU A 76 9.92 1.10 -1.93
C GLU A 76 8.93 0.41 -2.88
N LEU A 77 9.05 0.63 -4.19
CA LEU A 77 8.26 -0.10 -5.17
C LEU A 77 8.55 -1.61 -5.12
N LYS A 78 9.84 -1.99 -5.08
CA LYS A 78 10.24 -3.41 -4.95
C LYS A 78 9.61 -4.06 -3.72
N ARG A 79 9.64 -3.35 -2.58
CA ARG A 79 9.01 -3.80 -1.34
C ARG A 79 7.49 -3.95 -1.48
N PHE A 80 6.81 -2.96 -2.04
CA PHE A 80 5.36 -3.03 -2.24
C PHE A 80 4.95 -4.22 -3.13
N LEU A 81 5.64 -4.44 -4.24
CA LEU A 81 5.33 -5.54 -5.15
C LEU A 81 5.66 -6.91 -4.53
N ALA A 82 6.73 -7.01 -3.72
CA ALA A 82 7.01 -8.20 -2.93
C ALA A 82 5.89 -8.49 -1.93
N LEU A 83 5.41 -7.47 -1.18
CA LEU A 83 4.27 -7.63 -0.27
C LEU A 83 3.01 -8.10 -1.01
N SER A 84 2.76 -7.58 -2.21
CA SER A 84 1.65 -8.00 -3.07
C SER A 84 1.78 -9.45 -3.57
N ALA A 85 3.00 -9.99 -3.64
CA ALA A 85 3.26 -11.40 -3.96
C ALA A 85 3.17 -12.33 -2.73
N ILE A 86 3.38 -11.78 -1.53
CA ILE A 86 3.39 -12.52 -0.27
C ILE A 86 1.99 -12.65 0.31
N TYR A 87 1.27 -11.54 0.45
CA TYR A 87 0.01 -11.47 1.18
C TYR A 87 -1.20 -11.54 0.26
N ASP A 88 -2.27 -12.16 0.76
CA ASP A 88 -3.55 -12.18 0.09
C ASP A 88 -4.31 -10.86 0.33
N GLY A 89 -5.05 -10.43 -0.69
CA GLY A 89 -5.88 -9.22 -0.66
C GLY A 89 -5.17 -7.95 -1.14
N PRO A 90 -5.95 -6.90 -1.44
CA PRO A 90 -5.41 -5.67 -2.02
C PRO A 90 -4.57 -4.86 -1.02
N LEU A 91 -3.50 -4.24 -1.49
CA LEU A 91 -2.67 -3.31 -0.72
C LEU A 91 -2.75 -1.91 -1.32
N ALA A 92 -2.67 -0.87 -0.49
CA ALA A 92 -2.81 0.49 -0.98
C ALA A 92 -1.52 1.07 -1.59
N MET A 93 -1.50 1.27 -2.91
CA MET A 93 -0.46 2.04 -3.62
C MET A 93 -0.84 3.52 -3.71
N ARG A 94 0.12 4.44 -3.52
CA ARG A 94 -0.10 5.89 -3.56
C ARG A 94 1.23 6.67 -3.66
N GLY A 95 1.10 7.96 -3.93
CA GLY A 95 2.21 8.92 -3.82
C GLY A 95 3.33 8.67 -4.84
N PRO A 96 4.56 9.13 -4.56
CA PRO A 96 5.65 9.10 -5.52
C PRO A 96 6.15 7.69 -5.89
N VAL A 97 5.84 6.67 -5.08
CA VAL A 97 6.13 5.27 -5.41
C VAL A 97 5.23 4.76 -6.54
N ASP A 98 3.97 5.24 -6.60
CA ASP A 98 3.04 4.95 -7.69
C ASP A 98 3.52 5.57 -9.02
N ASP A 99 4.03 6.80 -8.98
CA ASP A 99 4.67 7.46 -10.12
C ASP A 99 5.85 6.65 -10.68
N PHE A 100 6.65 6.05 -9.80
CA PHE A 100 7.73 5.17 -10.23
C PHE A 100 7.19 3.88 -10.87
N TRP A 101 6.12 3.30 -10.32
CA TRP A 101 5.47 2.12 -10.90
C TRP A 101 4.94 2.41 -12.31
N HIS A 102 4.31 3.57 -12.52
CA HIS A 102 3.90 4.00 -13.87
C HIS A 102 5.06 4.00 -14.86
N THR A 103 6.23 4.48 -14.44
CA THR A 103 7.43 4.43 -15.28
C THR A 103 7.89 3.00 -15.53
N PHE A 104 7.87 2.13 -14.51
CA PHE A 104 8.27 0.73 -14.64
C PHE A 104 7.37 -0.04 -15.61
N LEU A 105 6.06 0.22 -15.62
CA LEU A 105 5.10 -0.42 -16.54
C LEU A 105 5.43 -0.18 -18.02
N LEU A 106 6.12 0.91 -18.36
CA LEU A 106 6.56 1.20 -19.73
C LEU A 106 7.72 0.30 -20.19
N PHE A 107 8.45 -0.32 -19.25
CA PHE A 107 9.51 -1.30 -19.53
C PHE A 107 8.94 -2.72 -19.49
N THR A 108 7.99 -2.99 -20.38
CA THR A 108 7.11 -4.17 -20.33
C THR A 108 7.84 -5.51 -20.19
N GLU A 109 8.97 -5.71 -20.89
CA GLU A 109 9.78 -6.93 -20.78
C GLU A 109 10.39 -7.10 -19.38
N GLN A 110 11.00 -6.04 -18.84
CA GLN A 110 11.57 -6.06 -17.49
C GLN A 110 10.49 -6.17 -16.42
N TYR A 111 9.34 -5.51 -16.62
CA TYR A 111 8.21 -5.60 -15.71
C TYR A 111 7.63 -7.01 -15.68
N HIS A 112 7.48 -7.65 -16.85
CA HIS A 112 7.04 -9.03 -16.95
C HIS A 112 8.03 -9.99 -16.27
N SER A 113 9.34 -9.82 -16.50
CA SER A 113 10.37 -10.63 -15.81
C SER A 113 10.27 -10.47 -14.30
N PHE A 114 10.22 -9.24 -13.79
CA PHE A 114 10.05 -8.98 -12.36
C PHE A 114 8.83 -9.69 -11.78
N CYS A 115 7.67 -9.57 -12.45
CA CYS A 115 6.44 -10.21 -11.99
C CYS A 115 6.58 -11.74 -11.94
N ASN A 116 7.18 -12.34 -12.96
CA ASN A 116 7.44 -13.78 -13.00
C ASN A 116 8.40 -14.22 -11.88
N ASP A 117 9.51 -13.50 -11.70
CA ASP A 117 10.56 -13.88 -10.76
C ASP A 117 10.12 -13.69 -9.30
N VAL A 118 9.33 -12.65 -9.02
CA VAL A 118 8.89 -12.29 -7.66
C VAL A 118 7.56 -12.95 -7.27
N ALA A 119 6.59 -12.95 -8.18
CA ALA A 119 5.21 -13.39 -7.88
C ALA A 119 4.83 -14.71 -8.56
N GLY A 120 5.55 -15.13 -9.62
CA GLY A 120 5.16 -16.24 -10.49
C GLY A 120 3.93 -15.95 -11.35
N THR A 121 3.46 -14.70 -11.38
CA THR A 121 2.29 -14.25 -12.14
C THR A 121 2.41 -12.76 -12.42
N PHE A 122 1.70 -12.27 -13.43
CA PHE A 122 1.65 -10.84 -13.73
C PHE A 122 0.93 -10.08 -12.59
N LEU A 123 1.58 -9.05 -12.06
CA LEU A 123 0.98 -8.14 -11.07
C LEU A 123 0.25 -7.03 -11.83
N HIS A 124 -1.07 -7.00 -11.78
CA HIS A 124 -1.84 -5.98 -12.50
C HIS A 124 -1.86 -4.66 -11.72
N HIS A 125 -1.43 -3.58 -12.36
CA HIS A 125 -1.72 -2.23 -11.90
C HIS A 125 -3.09 -1.78 -12.41
N VAL A 126 -3.89 -1.18 -11.52
CA VAL A 126 -5.19 -0.60 -11.87
C VAL A 126 -5.08 0.90 -11.57
N PRO A 127 -4.98 1.75 -12.62
CA PRO A 127 -4.94 3.20 -12.44
C PRO A 127 -6.21 3.72 -11.77
N HIS A 128 -6.07 4.84 -11.08
CA HIS A 128 -7.23 5.58 -10.59
C HIS A 128 -7.99 6.17 -11.80
N ALA A 129 -9.29 5.95 -11.88
CA ALA A 129 -10.14 6.67 -12.82
C ALA A 129 -10.45 8.06 -12.22
N ASP A 130 -10.28 9.12 -13.02
CA ASP A 130 -10.40 10.52 -12.58
C ASP A 130 -11.79 10.88 -12.01
N ASP A 131 -12.81 10.04 -12.23
CA ASP A 131 -14.21 10.33 -11.93
C ASP A 131 -14.77 9.62 -10.68
N ALA A 132 -13.97 8.83 -9.95
CA ALA A 132 -14.42 8.14 -8.74
C ALA A 132 -13.65 8.63 -7.50
N PRO A 133 -14.35 8.98 -6.39
CA PRO A 133 -13.66 9.34 -5.15
C PRO A 133 -12.72 8.20 -4.76
N SER A 134 -11.44 8.54 -4.71
CA SER A 134 -10.34 7.63 -4.45
C SER A 134 -10.57 6.89 -3.14
N CYS A 135 -10.85 5.60 -3.21
CA CYS A 135 -10.74 4.76 -2.05
C CYS A 135 -10.07 3.44 -2.46
N ARG A 136 -8.73 3.45 -2.47
CA ARG A 136 -8.12 2.32 -1.76
C ARG A 136 -8.62 2.48 -0.33
N SER A 137 -9.43 1.52 0.10
CA SER A 137 -10.22 1.67 1.32
C SER A 137 -9.27 1.93 2.50
N ALA A 138 -9.75 2.59 3.57
CA ALA A 138 -8.97 2.68 4.81
C ALA A 138 -8.45 1.29 5.24
N THR A 139 -9.22 0.24 4.92
CA THR A 139 -8.83 -1.16 5.09
C THR A 139 -7.57 -1.56 4.31
N ASP A 140 -7.41 -1.13 3.06
CA ASP A 140 -6.25 -1.48 2.22
C ASP A 140 -4.98 -0.75 2.65
N THR A 141 -5.12 0.50 3.12
CA THR A 141 -4.02 1.26 3.75
C THR A 141 -3.57 0.59 5.05
N THR A 142 -4.52 0.22 5.91
CA THR A 142 -4.20 -0.51 7.14
C THR A 142 -3.57 -1.86 6.84
N ARG A 143 -4.06 -2.61 5.83
CA ARG A 143 -3.46 -3.89 5.40
C ARG A 143 -2.03 -3.69 4.92
N PHE A 144 -1.77 -2.65 4.11
CA PHE A 144 -0.42 -2.31 3.67
C PHE A 144 0.52 -2.01 4.84
N ASN A 145 0.11 -1.13 5.76
CA ASN A 145 0.95 -0.76 6.92
C ASN A 145 1.25 -1.98 7.80
N LEU A 146 0.27 -2.85 8.05
CA LEU A 146 0.47 -4.10 8.79
C LEU A 146 1.43 -5.05 8.06
N ALA A 147 1.24 -5.25 6.75
CA ALA A 147 2.08 -6.14 5.94
C ALA A 147 3.53 -5.66 5.91
N TYR A 148 3.73 -4.35 5.75
CA TYR A 148 5.04 -3.72 5.75
C TYR A 148 5.74 -3.91 7.10
N ALA A 149 5.06 -3.59 8.21
CA ALA A 149 5.61 -3.76 9.55
C ALA A 149 5.94 -5.22 9.88
N ALA A 150 5.07 -6.16 9.52
CA ALA A 150 5.29 -7.59 9.74
C ALA A 150 6.49 -8.14 8.95
N THR A 151 6.77 -7.58 7.77
CA THR A 151 7.80 -8.09 6.86
C THR A 151 9.16 -7.43 7.10
N PHE A 152 9.17 -6.11 7.34
CA PHE A 152 10.39 -5.30 7.41
C PHE A 152 10.72 -4.81 8.82
N GLY A 153 9.86 -5.08 9.82
CA GLY A 153 10.10 -4.71 11.21
C GLY A 153 9.99 -3.20 11.51
N GLN A 154 9.45 -2.42 10.58
CA GLN A 154 9.31 -0.95 10.70
C GLN A 154 8.06 -0.45 9.96
N ALA A 155 7.62 0.77 10.26
CA ALA A 155 6.59 1.45 9.48
C ALA A 155 7.16 1.92 8.12
N PRO A 156 6.32 2.04 7.07
CA PRO A 156 6.71 2.72 5.84
C PRO A 156 7.03 4.19 6.12
N ASP A 157 8.02 4.74 5.42
CA ASP A 157 8.37 6.17 5.55
C ASP A 157 7.23 7.04 5.01
N ALA A 158 6.69 7.90 5.87
CA ALA A 158 5.58 8.79 5.55
C ALA A 158 5.91 9.80 4.43
N ALA A 159 7.19 10.16 4.24
CA ALA A 159 7.61 11.03 3.14
C ALA A 159 7.48 10.34 1.77
N LEU A 160 7.67 9.02 1.73
CA LEU A 160 7.57 8.20 0.52
C LEU A 160 6.14 7.66 0.33
N TRP A 161 5.40 7.50 1.43
CA TRP A 161 4.05 6.93 1.48
C TRP A 161 3.04 7.90 2.14
N PRO A 162 2.79 9.09 1.55
CA PRO A 162 1.95 10.12 2.17
C PRO A 162 0.50 9.65 2.35
N GLU A 163 -0.17 10.13 3.40
CA GLU A 163 -1.60 9.84 3.62
C GLU A 163 -2.47 10.37 2.48
N ALA A 164 -3.61 9.70 2.25
CA ALA A 164 -4.57 10.09 1.22
C ALA A 164 -5.05 11.54 1.47
N GLY A 165 -4.77 12.44 0.53
CA GLY A 165 -5.10 13.87 0.63
C GLY A 165 -3.90 14.81 0.62
N TYR A 166 -2.66 14.29 0.74
CA TYR A 166 -1.46 15.11 0.57
C TYR A 166 -0.82 14.82 -0.80
N SER A 167 -1.02 15.74 -1.76
CA SER A 167 -0.24 15.80 -3.00
C SER A 167 0.83 16.88 -2.85
N PRO A 168 2.05 16.54 -2.43
CA PRO A 168 3.16 17.46 -2.62
C PRO A 168 3.60 17.34 -4.08
N CYS A 169 3.02 18.16 -4.97
CA CYS A 169 3.72 18.95 -5.99
C CYS A 169 2.76 19.45 -7.09
N LEU A 170 2.29 20.70 -6.96
CA LEU A 170 1.74 21.49 -8.08
C LEU A 170 2.81 22.44 -8.69
N ILE A 171 4.09 22.28 -8.33
CA ILE A 171 5.16 23.21 -8.71
C ILE A 171 6.34 22.45 -9.33
N CYS A 172 6.08 21.76 -10.43
CA CYS A 172 7.15 21.46 -11.40
C CYS A 172 6.71 21.38 -12.87
N LEU A 173 5.41 21.54 -13.16
CA LEU A 173 4.90 21.47 -14.54
C LEU A 173 5.15 22.72 -15.40
N ALA A 174 5.77 23.78 -14.86
CA ALA A 174 5.89 25.05 -15.59
C ALA A 174 7.30 25.46 -16.04
N LEU A 175 8.40 24.83 -15.59
CA LEU A 175 9.75 25.39 -15.87
C LEU A 175 10.87 24.35 -16.11
N CYS A 176 10.59 23.15 -16.63
CA CYS A 176 11.67 22.30 -17.17
C CYS A 176 12.07 22.71 -18.60
N GLY A 177 12.21 24.02 -18.81
CA GLY A 177 12.62 24.62 -20.07
C GLY A 177 13.43 25.85 -19.75
N SER A 178 14.73 25.66 -19.54
CA SER A 178 15.83 26.65 -19.48
C SER A 178 16.53 26.78 -18.11
N HIS A 179 17.68 26.11 -18.04
CA HIS A 179 18.91 26.48 -17.31
C HIS A 179 19.01 26.37 -15.77
N ASN A 180 20.05 25.62 -15.38
CA ASN A 180 20.85 25.67 -14.15
C ASN A 180 20.18 25.30 -12.82
N CYS A 181 20.34 24.02 -12.42
CA CYS A 181 20.19 23.59 -11.03
C CYS A 181 21.40 24.05 -10.21
N SER A 182 21.22 25.09 -9.41
CA SER A 182 22.09 25.43 -8.28
C SER A 182 21.29 25.28 -7.00
N VAL A 183 21.55 24.22 -6.24
CA VAL A 183 21.01 24.04 -4.89
C VAL A 183 21.92 24.84 -3.95
N THR A 184 21.47 26.00 -3.48
CA THR A 184 22.09 26.64 -2.30
C THR A 184 21.24 26.31 -1.08
N ALA A 185 21.80 25.48 -0.21
CA ALA A 185 21.31 25.25 1.14
C ALA A 185 21.31 26.58 1.91
N GLY A 186 20.13 27.03 2.32
CA GLY A 186 19.97 28.14 3.25
C GLY A 186 20.16 27.66 4.68
N THR A 187 21.29 28.00 5.29
CA THR A 187 21.52 27.99 6.74
C THR A 187 20.51 28.89 7.44
N ALA A 188 19.77 28.34 8.39
CA ALA A 188 19.00 29.10 9.36
C ALA A 188 19.94 29.79 10.36
N LEU A 189 19.73 31.09 10.56
CA LEU A 189 20.09 31.83 11.77
C LEU A 189 18.80 32.10 12.55
#